data_AF-A0A1Z9JXZ9-F1
#
_entry.id   AF-A0A1Z9JXZ9-F1
#
_cell.length_a   1.000
_cell.length_b   1.000
_cell.length_c   1.000
_cell.angle_alpha   90.00
_cell.angle_beta   90.00
_cell.angle_gamma   90.00
#
_symmetry.space_group_name_H-M   'P 1'
#
loop_
_entity.id
_entity.type
_entity.pdbx_description
1 polymer ?
#
loop_
_entity_poly.entity_id
_entity_poly.type
_entity_poly.pdbx_seq_one_letter_code
_entity_poly.pdbx_strand_id
1 'polypeptide(L)'
;SLTGNISGFSLRGVHQMLTGHFKMSMIPPAGIPMSDVRDLAKLHVLAMTEKKANGKRLIPTTSRAYSFMDIARILKENGYNKVSTKKAPIFMIKLMSLFDREAKGMVPIVGNTVSSNNAETKGIFNWEPIPFEKTILDCAKSIEHLF
;
A
#
# COMPACT_ATOMS: atom_id res chain seq x y z
N SER A 1 -13.54 -1.61 -8.74
CA SER A 1 -14.28 -1.13 -7.55
C SER A 1 -15.72 -1.56 -7.72
N LEU A 2 -16.36 -2.15 -6.70
CA LEU A 2 -17.77 -2.59 -6.77
C LEU A 2 -18.72 -1.44 -7.15
N THR A 3 -18.32 -0.19 -6.92
CA THR A 3 -19.11 1.02 -7.20
C THR A 3 -18.48 1.91 -8.28
N GLY A 4 -17.38 1.49 -8.91
CA GLY A 4 -16.57 2.35 -9.80
C GLY A 4 -15.85 3.51 -9.09
N ASN A 5 -16.08 3.71 -7.78
CA ASN A 5 -15.48 4.79 -7.02
C ASN A 5 -14.02 4.46 -6.66
N ILE A 6 -13.09 5.34 -7.06
CA ILE A 6 -11.65 5.26 -6.79
C ILE A 6 -11.13 6.39 -5.87
N SER A 7 -12.02 7.06 -5.13
CA SER A 7 -11.66 8.19 -4.26
C SER A 7 -10.71 7.83 -3.11
N GLY A 8 -10.59 6.55 -2.76
CA GLY A 8 -9.68 6.07 -1.73
C GLY A 8 -8.21 6.31 -2.11
N PHE A 9 -7.41 6.80 -1.16
CA PHE A 9 -6.00 7.17 -1.41
C PHE A 9 -5.17 6.05 -2.03
N SER A 10 -5.29 4.82 -1.51
CA SER A 10 -4.53 3.66 -2.02
C SER A 10 -4.94 3.29 -3.45
N LEU A 11 -6.24 3.22 -3.74
CA LEU A 11 -6.75 2.92 -5.08
C LEU A 11 -6.38 4.01 -6.07
N ARG A 12 -6.49 5.29 -5.67
CA ARG A 12 -6.04 6.43 -6.47
C ARG A 12 -4.55 6.34 -6.80
N GLY A 13 -3.73 5.96 -5.82
CA GLY A 13 -2.28 5.76 -6.01
C GLY A 13 -1.98 4.67 -7.03
N VAL A 14 -2.59 3.49 -6.89
CA VAL A 14 -2.42 2.39 -7.86
C VAL A 14 -2.95 2.81 -9.24
N HIS A 15 -4.13 3.44 -9.31
CA HIS A 15 -4.68 3.96 -10.56
C HIS A 15 -3.73 4.95 -11.25
N GLN A 16 -3.12 5.89 -10.50
CA GLN A 16 -2.13 6.83 -11.03
C GLN A 16 -0.88 6.12 -11.56
N MET A 17 -0.44 5.04 -10.92
CA MET A 17 0.66 4.22 -11.43
C MET A 17 0.27 3.51 -12.74
N LEU A 18 -0.90 2.87 -12.77
CA LEU A 18 -1.40 2.12 -13.93
C LEU A 18 -1.65 3.01 -15.15
N THR A 19 -2.13 4.24 -14.92
CA THR A 19 -2.39 5.21 -16.00
C THR A 19 -1.14 5.98 -16.44
N GLY A 20 -0.01 5.82 -15.73
CA GLY A 20 1.21 6.60 -15.99
C GLY A 20 1.05 8.09 -15.66
N HIS A 21 0.18 8.44 -14.71
CA HIS A 21 -0.12 9.81 -14.32
C HIS A 21 1.15 10.57 -13.92
N PHE A 22 1.23 11.87 -14.24
CA PHE A 22 2.45 12.67 -14.06
C PHE A 22 3.00 12.64 -12.62
N LYS A 23 2.12 12.62 -11.61
CA LYS A 23 2.49 12.51 -10.18
C LYS A 23 3.22 11.20 -9.83
N MET A 24 3.02 10.15 -10.62
CA MET A 24 3.67 8.83 -10.47
C MET A 24 4.67 8.55 -11.60
N SER A 25 5.07 9.56 -12.38
CA SER A 25 6.14 9.43 -13.37
C SER A 25 7.50 9.15 -12.73
N MET A 26 7.68 9.53 -11.47
CA MET A 26 8.81 9.11 -10.64
C MET A 26 8.28 8.59 -9.30
N ILE A 27 8.73 7.40 -8.93
CA ILE A 27 8.24 6.67 -7.77
C ILE A 27 8.94 7.20 -6.50
N PRO A 28 8.18 7.64 -5.49
CA PRO A 28 8.73 8.17 -4.26
C PRO A 28 9.53 7.09 -3.49
N PRO A 29 10.73 7.42 -2.99
CA PRO A 29 11.54 6.49 -2.21
C PRO A 29 11.02 6.42 -0.77
N ALA A 30 9.95 5.67 -0.56
CA ALA A 30 9.37 5.40 0.74
C ALA A 30 8.96 3.92 0.84
N GLY A 31 9.07 3.35 2.03
CA GLY A 31 8.67 1.98 2.33
C GLY A 31 7.86 1.89 3.61
N ILE A 32 6.71 1.23 3.52
CA ILE A 32 5.80 1.03 4.64
C ILE A 32 5.30 -0.43 4.68
N PRO A 33 4.91 -0.95 5.84
CA PRO A 33 4.15 -2.19 5.91
C PRO A 33 2.82 -1.98 5.19
N MET A 34 2.36 -2.99 4.46
CA MET A 34 1.10 -2.91 3.72
C MET A 34 0.15 -4.01 4.19
N SER A 35 -1.15 -3.71 4.12
CA SER A 35 -2.21 -4.59 4.59
C SER A 35 -3.21 -4.85 3.47
N ASP A 36 -3.68 -6.09 3.36
CA ASP A 36 -4.78 -6.45 2.46
C ASP A 36 -6.12 -6.23 3.19
N VAL A 37 -7.07 -5.54 2.55
CA VAL A 37 -8.37 -5.23 3.18
C VAL A 37 -9.18 -6.48 3.54
N ARG A 38 -8.93 -7.61 2.86
CA ARG A 38 -9.57 -8.90 3.18
C ARG A 38 -9.06 -9.47 4.50
N ASP A 39 -7.75 -9.35 4.75
CA ASP A 39 -7.16 -9.71 6.04
C ASP A 39 -7.70 -8.82 7.15
N LEU A 40 -7.78 -7.51 6.91
CA LEU A 40 -8.34 -6.57 7.88
C LEU A 40 -9.78 -6.92 8.26
N ALA A 41 -10.63 -7.18 7.26
CA ALA A 41 -12.02 -7.56 7.51
C ALA A 41 -12.13 -8.87 8.31
N LYS A 42 -11.35 -9.89 7.94
CA LYS A 42 -11.33 -11.18 8.64
C LYS A 42 -10.88 -11.02 10.09
N LEU A 43 -9.77 -10.31 10.31
CA LEU A 43 -9.21 -10.09 11.64
C LEU A 43 -10.10 -9.20 12.49
N HIS A 44 -10.78 -8.22 11.89
CA HIS A 44 -11.74 -7.37 12.59
C HIS A 44 -12.89 -8.19 13.19
N VAL A 45 -13.47 -9.11 12.42
CA VAL A 45 -14.54 -10.00 12.91
C VAL A 45 -14.00 -10.97 13.97
N LEU A 46 -12.84 -11.57 13.76
CA LEU A 46 -12.23 -12.50 14.74
C LEU A 46 -11.91 -11.80 16.07
N ALA A 47 -11.47 -10.54 16.03
CA ALA A 47 -11.15 -9.76 17.22
C ALA A 47 -12.36 -9.52 18.13
N MET A 48 -13.59 -9.59 17.60
CA MET A 48 -14.81 -9.44 18.40
C MET A 48 -15.08 -10.65 19.30
N THR A 49 -14.61 -11.83 18.91
CA THR A 49 -14.90 -13.10 19.62
C THR A 49 -13.69 -13.68 20.33
N GLU A 50 -12.47 -13.32 19.91
CA GLU A 50 -11.24 -13.84 20.49
C GLU A 50 -10.91 -13.15 21.82
N LYS A 51 -11.04 -13.90 22.93
CA LYS A 51 -10.76 -13.38 24.28
C LYS A 51 -9.33 -12.86 24.43
N LYS A 52 -8.36 -13.47 23.73
CA LYS A 52 -6.95 -13.05 23.76
C LYS A 52 -6.73 -11.69 23.08
N ALA A 53 -7.65 -11.22 22.24
CA ALA A 53 -7.57 -9.92 21.58
C ALA A 53 -7.97 -8.75 22.50
N ASN A 54 -8.64 -9.03 23.63
CA ASN A 54 -9.14 -7.98 24.51
C ASN A 54 -8.00 -7.13 25.10
N GLY A 55 -8.12 -5.80 24.99
CA GLY A 55 -7.12 -4.84 25.47
C GLY A 55 -5.81 -4.81 24.66
N LYS A 56 -5.73 -5.52 23.52
CA LYS A 56 -4.51 -5.58 22.69
C LYS A 56 -4.52 -4.56 21.56
N ARG A 57 -3.34 -4.01 21.26
CA ARG A 57 -3.10 -3.21 20.04
C ARG A 57 -2.60 -4.11 18.93
N LEU A 58 -3.53 -4.58 18.11
CA LEU A 58 -3.25 -5.51 17.02
C LEU A 58 -2.78 -4.75 15.77
N ILE A 59 -1.75 -5.29 15.10
CA ILE A 59 -1.09 -4.70 13.92
C ILE A 59 -1.25 -5.68 12.74
N PRO A 60 -2.38 -5.61 12.02
CA PRO A 60 -2.72 -6.55 10.94
C PRO A 60 -2.09 -6.15 9.60
N THR A 61 -0.76 -6.19 9.52
CA THR A 61 0.01 -5.79 8.32
C THR A 61 1.14 -6.77 8.03
N THR A 62 1.87 -6.61 6.92
CA THR A 62 3.08 -7.37 6.63
C THR A 62 4.20 -7.14 7.67
N SER A 63 5.02 -8.16 7.96
CA SER A 63 6.13 -8.05 8.92
C SER A 63 7.28 -7.18 8.43
N ARG A 64 7.49 -7.14 7.11
CA ARG A 64 8.44 -6.25 6.43
C ARG A 64 7.74 -5.08 5.78
N ALA A 65 8.50 -4.00 5.58
CA ALA A 65 8.11 -2.91 4.73
C ALA A 65 8.19 -3.30 3.24
N TYR A 66 7.29 -2.74 2.45
CA TYR A 66 7.36 -2.76 0.99
C TYR A 66 7.46 -1.33 0.47
N SER A 67 8.32 -1.13 -0.52
CA SER A 67 8.48 0.16 -1.15
C SER A 67 7.46 0.38 -2.25
N PHE A 68 7.17 1.65 -2.56
CA PHE A 68 6.39 1.98 -3.76
C PHE A 68 7.08 1.49 -5.05
N MET A 69 8.41 1.33 -5.02
CA MET A 69 9.17 0.74 -6.13
C MET A 69 8.88 -0.76 -6.29
N ASP A 70 8.64 -1.47 -5.19
CA ASP A 70 8.27 -2.90 -5.26
C ASP A 70 6.90 -3.06 -5.91
N ILE A 71 5.93 -2.20 -5.59
CA ILE A 71 4.63 -2.13 -6.30
C ILE A 71 4.87 -1.90 -7.80
N ALA A 72 5.70 -0.91 -8.13
CA ALA A 72 5.95 -0.55 -9.52
C ALA A 72 6.57 -1.70 -10.33
N ARG A 73 7.52 -2.44 -9.73
CA ARG A 73 8.13 -3.62 -10.36
C ARG A 73 7.12 -4.74 -10.58
N ILE A 74 6.36 -5.11 -9.55
CA ILE A 74 5.33 -6.15 -9.63
C ILE A 74 4.34 -5.83 -10.78
N LEU A 75 3.84 -4.60 -10.83
CA LEU A 75 2.90 -4.20 -11.88
C LEU A 75 3.56 -4.26 -13.27
N LYS A 76 4.79 -3.77 -13.40
CA LYS A 76 5.48 -3.74 -14.70
C LYS A 76 5.82 -5.14 -15.21
N GLU A 77 6.26 -6.03 -14.33
CA GLU A 77 6.54 -7.45 -14.64
C GLU A 77 5.28 -8.21 -15.05
N ASN A 78 4.10 -7.76 -14.60
CA ASN A 78 2.79 -8.35 -14.94
C ASN A 78 2.05 -7.63 -16.08
N GLY A 79 2.77 -6.88 -16.94
CA GLY A 79 2.21 -6.34 -18.20
C GLY A 79 1.68 -4.90 -18.15
N TYR A 80 1.72 -4.23 -16.99
CA TYR A 80 1.30 -2.83 -16.89
C TYR A 80 2.40 -1.85 -17.33
N ASN A 81 2.60 -1.74 -18.65
CA ASN A 81 3.74 -1.04 -19.27
C ASN A 81 3.83 0.47 -18.98
N LYS A 82 2.68 1.13 -18.69
CA LYS A 82 2.61 2.56 -18.35
C LYS A 82 3.24 2.88 -16.99
N VAL A 83 3.46 1.87 -16.15
CA VAL A 83 4.03 2.04 -14.81
C VAL A 83 5.50 2.48 -14.90
N SER A 84 5.81 3.59 -14.25
CA SER A 84 7.19 4.07 -14.13
C SER A 84 7.96 3.29 -13.07
N THR A 85 9.25 3.06 -13.33
CA THR A 85 10.21 2.47 -12.39
C THR A 85 11.37 3.43 -12.09
N LYS A 86 11.21 4.72 -12.41
CA LYS A 86 12.19 5.76 -12.10
C LYS A 86 12.04 6.20 -10.65
N LYS A 87 13.14 6.31 -9.90
CA LYS A 87 13.14 6.78 -8.51
C LYS A 87 13.07 8.30 -8.46
N ALA A 88 12.17 8.87 -7.65
CA ALA A 88 12.10 10.30 -7.42
C ALA A 88 13.22 10.77 -6.46
N PRO A 89 13.88 11.91 -6.74
CA PRO A 89 14.76 12.56 -5.77
C PRO A 89 13.99 13.05 -4.55
N ILE A 90 14.55 12.89 -3.35
CA ILE A 90 13.89 13.30 -2.09
C ILE A 90 13.60 14.81 -2.07
N PHE A 91 14.52 15.64 -2.56
CA PHE A 91 14.34 17.09 -2.59
C PHE A 91 13.14 17.52 -3.44
N MET A 92 12.84 16.76 -4.51
CA MET A 92 11.70 17.05 -5.39
C MET A 92 10.39 16.86 -4.65
N ILE A 93 10.27 15.79 -3.84
CA ILE A 93 9.07 15.53 -3.02
C ILE A 93 8.92 16.63 -1.97
N LYS A 94 10.03 17.06 -1.34
CA LYS A 94 10.02 18.19 -0.40
C LYS A 94 9.55 19.49 -1.08
N LEU A 95 10.01 19.78 -2.30
CA LEU A 95 9.56 20.96 -3.04
C LEU A 95 8.08 20.88 -3.42
N MET A 96 7.62 19.73 -3.91
CA MET A 96 6.21 19.50 -4.25
C MET A 96 5.28 19.64 -3.03
N SER A 97 5.77 19.31 -1.83
CA SER A 97 4.99 19.40 -0.59
C SER A 97 4.49 20.81 -0.24
N LEU A 98 5.09 21.86 -0.83
CA LEU A 98 4.67 23.25 -0.63
C LEU A 98 3.32 23.56 -1.29
N PHE A 99 2.97 22.83 -2.35
CA PHE A 99 1.78 23.10 -3.17
C PHE A 99 0.84 21.90 -3.29
N ASP A 100 1.32 20.69 -2.99
CA ASP A 100 0.55 19.45 -3.10
C ASP A 100 0.39 18.75 -1.73
N ARG A 101 -0.87 18.56 -1.32
CA ARG A 101 -1.23 17.94 -0.03
C ARG A 101 -0.85 16.45 0.04
N GLU A 102 -0.86 15.74 -1.08
CA GLU A 102 -0.48 14.32 -1.13
C GLU A 102 1.03 14.20 -0.93
N ALA A 103 1.82 15.02 -1.64
CA ALA A 103 3.27 15.11 -1.46
C ALA A 103 3.62 15.51 -0.02
N LYS A 104 2.89 16.47 0.57
CA LYS A 104 3.06 16.86 1.98
C LYS A 104 2.83 15.71 2.95
N GLY A 105 1.85 14.85 2.69
CA GLY A 105 1.61 13.64 3.47
C GLY A 105 2.74 12.61 3.38
N MET A 106 3.55 12.62 2.32
CA MET A 106 4.68 11.70 2.14
C MET A 106 5.98 12.16 2.80
N VAL A 107 6.12 13.46 3.09
CA VAL A 107 7.36 14.03 3.67
C VAL A 107 7.85 13.31 4.93
N PRO A 108 7.00 12.87 5.88
CA PRO A 108 7.47 12.17 7.09
C PRO A 108 8.09 10.79 6.81
N ILE A 109 7.66 10.13 5.72
CA ILE A 109 8.05 8.76 5.40
C ILE A 109 9.08 8.68 4.27
N VAL A 110 9.29 9.75 3.49
CA VAL A 110 10.23 9.74 2.37
C VAL A 110 11.67 9.61 2.86
N GLY A 111 12.44 8.72 2.24
CA GLY A 111 13.80 8.38 2.67
C GLY A 111 13.87 7.43 3.86
N ASN A 112 12.74 7.05 4.44
CA ASN A 112 12.65 6.14 5.58
C ASN A 112 11.94 4.84 5.20
N THR A 113 12.24 3.79 5.95
CA THR A 113 11.56 2.49 5.90
C THR A 113 11.00 2.20 7.27
N VAL A 114 9.68 2.10 7.38
CA VAL A 114 9.01 1.78 8.65
C VAL A 114 8.74 0.28 8.68
N SER A 115 9.27 -0.43 9.67
CA SER A 115 8.92 -1.83 9.93
C SER A 115 7.83 -1.93 11.00
N SER A 116 7.16 -3.09 11.05
CA SER A 116 6.13 -3.36 12.04
C SER A 116 6.28 -4.76 12.62
N ASN A 117 6.19 -4.87 13.94
CA ASN A 117 6.11 -6.16 14.60
C ASN A 117 4.63 -6.60 14.68
N ASN A 118 4.26 -7.58 13.86
CA ASN A 118 2.91 -8.16 13.81
C ASN A 118 2.81 -9.51 14.53
N ALA A 119 3.86 -9.94 15.27
CA ALA A 119 3.93 -11.29 15.85
C ALA A 119 2.78 -11.58 16.82
N GLU A 120 2.37 -10.60 17.65
CA GLU A 120 1.24 -10.78 18.57
C GLU A 120 -0.08 -11.00 17.80
N THR A 121 -0.32 -10.26 16.72
CA THR A 121 -1.52 -10.43 15.89
C THR A 121 -1.54 -11.78 15.21
N LYS A 122 -0.41 -12.20 14.64
CA LYS A 122 -0.26 -13.53 14.04
C LYS A 122 -0.51 -14.64 15.06
N GLY A 123 0.07 -14.53 16.26
CA GLY A 123 -0.07 -15.52 17.32
C GLY A 123 -1.47 -15.61 17.90
N ILE A 124 -2.18 -14.49 18.04
CA ILE A 124 -3.56 -14.47 18.56
C ILE A 124 -4.53 -15.13 17.57
N PHE A 125 -4.42 -14.80 16.27
CA PHE A 125 -5.41 -15.24 15.27
C PHE A 125 -4.97 -16.43 14.41
N ASN A 126 -3.77 -17.00 14.67
CA ASN A 126 -3.13 -17.99 13.81
C ASN A 126 -3.18 -17.59 12.33
N TRP A 127 -2.82 -16.33 12.07
CA TRP A 127 -2.98 -15.67 10.77
C TRP A 127 -1.63 -15.36 10.13
N GLU A 128 -1.60 -15.47 8.80
CA GLU A 128 -0.51 -15.00 7.95
C GLU A 128 -1.05 -14.01 6.92
N PRO A 129 -0.36 -12.88 6.66
CA PRO A 129 -0.79 -11.92 5.65
C PRO A 129 -0.89 -12.55 4.27
N ILE A 130 -1.91 -12.13 3.51
CA ILE A 130 -2.00 -12.42 2.09
C ILE A 130 -0.70 -11.96 1.40
N PRO A 131 -0.12 -12.77 0.50
CA PRO A 131 1.11 -12.41 -0.19
C PRO A 131 1.00 -11.05 -0.89
N PHE A 132 2.00 -10.20 -0.67
CA PHE A 132 2.01 -8.82 -1.14
C PHE A 132 1.76 -8.69 -2.64
N GLU A 133 2.41 -9.52 -3.46
CA GLU A 133 2.21 -9.55 -4.91
C GLU A 133 0.75 -9.81 -5.28
N LYS A 134 0.10 -10.77 -4.61
CA LYS A 134 -1.31 -11.07 -4.82
C LYS A 134 -2.20 -9.86 -4.47
N THR A 135 -1.92 -9.16 -3.37
CA THR A 135 -2.66 -7.93 -3.01
C THR A 135 -2.56 -6.87 -4.10
N ILE A 136 -1.36 -6.64 -4.64
CA ILE A 136 -1.13 -5.63 -5.68
C ILE A 136 -1.82 -6.01 -7.00
N LEU A 137 -1.69 -7.27 -7.45
CA LEU A 137 -2.28 -7.73 -8.70
C LEU A 137 -3.82 -7.79 -8.62
N ASP A 138 -4.38 -8.26 -7.52
CA ASP A 138 -5.83 -8.25 -7.30
C ASP A 138 -6.36 -6.80 -7.27
N CYS A 139 -5.62 -5.87 -6.66
CA CYS A 139 -5.96 -4.45 -6.64
C CYS A 139 -5.98 -3.86 -8.06
N ALA A 140 -4.94 -4.10 -8.85
CA ALA A 140 -4.85 -3.62 -10.24
C ALA A 140 -5.98 -4.17 -11.12
N LYS A 141 -6.21 -5.49 -11.08
CA LYS A 141 -7.32 -6.15 -11.79
C LYS A 141 -8.68 -5.57 -11.40
N SER A 142 -8.86 -5.21 -10.13
CA SER A 142 -10.13 -4.65 -9.65
C SER A 142 -10.50 -3.29 -10.26
N ILE A 143 -9.55 -2.57 -10.86
CA ILE A 143 -9.73 -1.26 -11.47
C ILE A 143 -9.29 -1.21 -12.94
N GLU A 144 -9.01 -2.37 -13.55
CA GLU A 144 -8.50 -2.47 -14.92
C GLU A 144 -9.48 -1.90 -15.95
N HIS A 145 -10.79 -2.05 -15.71
CA HIS A 145 -11.84 -1.49 -16.56
C HIS A 145 -11.98 0.05 -16.52
N LEU A 146 -11.16 0.74 -15.72
CA LEU A 146 -11.24 2.20 -15.54
C LEU A 146 -10.19 2.98 -16.36
N PHE A 147 -9.35 2.31 -17.15
CA PHE A 147 -8.32 2.93 -17.99
C PHE A 147 -8.14 2.22 -19.33
#